data_AF-A0A3B8Y6W8-F1
#
_entry.id   AF-A0A3B8Y6W8-F1
#
_cell.length_a   1.000
_cell.length_b   1.000
_cell.length_c   1.000
_cell.angle_alpha   90.00
_cell.angle_beta   90.00
_cell.angle_gamma   90.00
#
_symmetry.space_group_name_H-M   'P 1'
#
loop_
_entity.id
_entity.type
_entity.pdbx_description
1 polymer ?
#
loop_
_entity_poly.entity_id
_entity_poly.type
_entity_poly.pdbx_seq_one_letter_code
_entity_poly.pdbx_strand_id
1 'polypeptide(L)'
;MFIVKYVKPKEASTVLGVHVRTLSRWEQEGKIQAIKTPSGQRRYDIESYTGKFVSPARITIIYARVSSRVQKEDLERQVEAIKEKYPSSEIISFIGGGLNFKRKKLLTLLERVMSGTIGTIVVAHKDRLARFGFDWINWF
;
A
#
# COMPACT_ATOMS: atom_id res chain seq x y z
N MET A 1 13.26 13.41 -5.55
CA MET A 1 13.28 14.30 -6.73
C MET A 1 12.72 13.50 -7.90
N PHE A 2 11.42 13.63 -8.20
CA PHE A 2 10.80 12.89 -9.31
C PHE A 2 11.12 13.60 -10.62
N ILE A 3 11.86 12.94 -11.51
CA ILE A 3 12.17 13.42 -12.85
C ILE A 3 10.91 13.25 -13.69
N VAL A 4 10.12 14.31 -13.86
CA VAL A 4 8.90 14.25 -14.68
C VAL A 4 9.31 14.14 -16.14
N LYS A 5 9.26 12.92 -16.68
CA LYS A 5 9.79 12.56 -18.00
C LYS A 5 8.69 12.64 -19.06
N TYR A 6 8.38 13.85 -19.51
CA TYR A 6 7.42 14.08 -20.59
C TYR A 6 7.95 13.54 -21.93
N VAL A 7 7.26 12.56 -22.52
CA VAL A 7 7.69 11.83 -23.73
C VAL A 7 6.89 12.20 -24.98
N LYS A 8 7.40 11.84 -26.17
CA LYS A 8 6.67 12.04 -27.45
C LYS A 8 5.43 11.14 -27.53
N PRO A 9 4.40 11.51 -28.33
CA PRO A 9 3.20 10.69 -28.49
C PRO A 9 3.47 9.25 -28.96
N LYS A 10 4.44 9.07 -29.87
CA LYS A 10 4.84 7.75 -30.39
C LYS A 10 5.56 6.89 -29.34
N GLU A 11 6.29 7.53 -28.44
CA GLU A 11 6.98 6.84 -27.35
C GLU A 11 5.98 6.43 -26.27
N ALA A 12 5.10 7.35 -25.86
CA ALA A 12 3.99 7.06 -24.95
C ALA A 12 3.07 5.95 -25.48
N SER A 13 2.77 5.93 -26.78
CA SER A 13 1.92 4.89 -27.38
C SER A 13 2.57 3.52 -27.30
N THR A 14 3.90 3.47 -27.49
CA THR A 14 4.67 2.22 -27.42
C THR A 14 4.74 1.71 -25.99
N VAL A 15 5.01 2.60 -25.01
CA VAL A 15 5.10 2.23 -23.59
C VAL A 15 3.74 1.77 -23.04
N LEU A 16 2.66 2.47 -23.38
CA LEU A 16 1.32 2.18 -22.87
C LEU A 16 0.57 1.12 -23.70
N GLY A 17 1.14 0.65 -24.82
CA GLY A 17 0.52 -0.36 -25.67
C GLY A 17 -0.78 0.09 -26.34
N VAL A 18 -0.96 1.39 -26.58
CA VAL A 18 -2.20 1.96 -27.15
C VAL A 18 -1.92 2.81 -28.37
N HIS A 19 -2.93 3.02 -29.23
CA HIS A 19 -2.79 3.91 -30.37
C HIS A 19 -2.64 5.39 -29.94
N VAL A 20 -1.90 6.21 -30.70
CA VAL A 20 -1.67 7.63 -30.39
C VAL A 20 -2.99 8.42 -30.24
N ARG A 21 -4.00 8.08 -31.05
CA ARG A 21 -5.35 8.67 -30.95
C ARG A 21 -6.00 8.41 -29.59
N THR A 22 -5.73 7.26 -28.98
CA THR A 22 -6.21 6.92 -27.63
C THR A 22 -5.59 7.82 -26.58
N LEU A 23 -4.31 8.18 -26.72
CA LEU A 23 -3.64 9.13 -25.81
C LEU A 23 -4.29 10.52 -25.87
N SER A 24 -4.60 11.02 -27.07
CA SER A 24 -5.30 12.31 -27.22
C SER A 24 -6.72 12.28 -26.65
N ARG A 25 -7.42 11.15 -26.77
CA ARG A 25 -8.73 10.97 -26.13
C ARG A 25 -8.58 10.97 -24.60
N TRP A 26 -7.61 10.25 -24.05
CA TRP A 26 -7.35 10.22 -22.62
C TRP A 26 -6.92 11.58 -22.06
N GLU A 27 -6.21 12.39 -22.82
CA GLU A 27 -5.88 13.78 -22.48
C GLU A 27 -7.16 14.63 -22.36
N GLN A 28 -8.05 14.54 -23.35
CA GLN A 28 -9.35 15.25 -23.34
C GLN A 28 -10.23 14.79 -22.17
N GLU A 29 -10.18 13.51 -21.82
CA GLU A 29 -10.88 12.92 -20.68
C GLU A 29 -10.17 13.17 -19.33
N GLY A 30 -9.01 13.85 -19.30
CA GLY A 30 -8.24 14.10 -18.07
C GLY A 30 -7.59 12.85 -17.45
N LYS A 31 -7.54 11.72 -18.18
CA LYS A 31 -6.97 10.45 -17.72
C LYS A 31 -5.44 10.46 -17.74
N ILE A 32 -4.82 11.16 -18.67
CA ILE A 32 -3.36 11.36 -18.78
C ILE A 32 -3.05 12.85 -18.93
N GLN A 33 -1.98 13.32 -18.32
CA GLN A 33 -1.52 14.70 -18.45
C GLN A 33 -0.60 14.85 -19.67
N ALA A 34 -0.67 16.02 -20.31
CA ALA A 34 0.19 16.39 -21.42
C ALA A 34 0.54 17.88 -21.37
N ILE A 35 1.75 18.22 -21.81
CA ILE A 35 2.19 19.60 -22.04
C ILE A 35 2.34 19.84 -23.55
N LYS A 36 2.22 21.10 -23.95
CA LYS A 36 2.59 21.54 -25.31
C LYS A 36 3.93 22.25 -25.25
N THR A 37 4.84 21.91 -26.17
CA THR A 37 6.06 22.69 -26.35
C THR A 37 5.72 24.07 -26.93
N PRO A 38 6.64 25.05 -26.89
CA PRO A 38 6.45 26.34 -27.56
C PRO A 38 6.11 26.20 -29.06
N SER A 39 6.57 25.12 -29.70
CA SER A 39 6.25 24.77 -31.10
C SER A 39 4.90 24.06 -31.28
N GLY A 40 4.07 23.95 -30.24
CA GLY A 40 2.75 23.32 -30.29
C GLY A 40 2.72 21.79 -30.25
N GLN A 41 3.87 21.13 -30.09
CA GLN A 41 3.93 19.65 -30.05
C GLN A 41 3.55 19.12 -28.67
N ARG A 42 2.69 18.09 -28.63
CA ARG A 42 2.30 17.42 -27.38
C ARG A 42 3.43 16.56 -26.81
N ARG A 43 3.57 16.58 -25.48
CA ARG A 43 4.38 15.64 -24.70
C ARG A 43 3.56 15.07 -23.55
N TYR A 44 3.54 13.76 -23.42
CA TYR A 44 2.71 13.05 -22.44
C TYR A 44 3.52 12.68 -21.20
N ASP A 45 2.91 12.83 -20.03
CA ASP A 45 3.41 12.27 -18.79
C ASP A 45 2.86 10.85 -18.63
N ILE A 46 3.71 9.85 -18.89
CA ILE A 46 3.33 8.44 -18.75
C ILE A 46 2.95 8.14 -17.28
N GLU A 47 3.70 8.66 -16.31
CA GLU A 47 3.49 8.38 -14.89
C GLU A 47 2.14 8.93 -14.40
N SER A 48 1.62 10.00 -14.99
CA SER A 48 0.27 10.48 -14.66
C SER A 48 -0.84 9.44 -14.95
N TYR A 49 -0.59 8.52 -15.89
CA TYR A 49 -1.50 7.43 -16.22
C TYR A 49 -1.13 6.16 -15.46
N THR A 50 0.13 5.68 -15.53
CA THR A 50 0.56 4.47 -14.81
C THR A 50 0.52 4.65 -13.30
N GLY A 51 0.85 5.81 -12.77
CA GLY A 51 0.78 6.15 -11.34
C GLY A 51 -0.64 6.11 -10.76
N LYS A 52 -1.68 6.19 -11.58
CA LYS A 52 -3.07 5.91 -11.16
C LYS A 52 -3.35 4.42 -10.97
N PHE A 53 -2.55 3.55 -11.61
CA PHE A 53 -2.60 2.08 -11.45
C PHE A 53 -1.54 1.55 -10.49
N VAL A 54 -0.49 2.32 -10.21
CA VAL A 54 0.37 2.08 -9.05
C VAL A 54 -0.53 2.28 -7.83
N SER A 55 -1.00 1.16 -7.28
CA SER A 55 -1.68 1.16 -5.99
C SER A 55 -0.85 2.04 -5.03
N PRO A 56 -1.47 2.94 -4.24
CA PRO A 56 -0.73 3.77 -3.30
C PRO A 56 0.23 2.87 -2.53
N ALA A 57 1.49 3.27 -2.39
CA ALA A 57 2.55 2.47 -1.76
C ALA A 57 1.99 1.83 -0.48
N ARG A 58 1.66 0.54 -0.57
CA ARG A 58 0.81 -0.06 0.43
C ARG A 58 1.63 -0.22 1.70
N ILE A 59 1.11 0.30 2.81
CA ILE A 59 1.84 0.35 4.06
C ILE A 59 2.02 -1.09 4.57
N THR A 60 3.22 -1.39 5.05
CA THR A 60 3.47 -2.62 5.80
C THR A 60 3.25 -2.33 7.28
N ILE A 61 2.45 -3.15 7.97
CA ILE A 61 2.19 -3.00 9.40
C ILE A 61 2.75 -4.19 10.17
N ILE A 62 3.50 -3.92 11.23
CA ILE A 62 3.85 -4.88 12.25
C ILE A 62 2.72 -4.92 13.27
N TYR A 63 2.06 -6.06 13.39
CA TYR A 63 1.01 -6.29 14.37
C TYR A 63 1.51 -7.22 15.47
N ALA A 64 1.65 -6.68 16.69
CA ALA A 64 2.18 -7.40 17.84
C ALA A 64 1.17 -7.43 18.99
N ARG A 65 1.06 -8.58 19.66
CA ARG A 65 0.11 -8.77 20.78
C ARG A 65 0.70 -9.63 21.89
N VAL A 66 0.45 -9.24 23.13
CA VAL A 66 0.64 -10.13 24.29
C VAL A 66 -0.63 -10.21 25.13
N SER A 67 -0.77 -11.27 25.91
CA SER A 67 -2.01 -11.54 26.65
C SER A 67 -2.07 -10.80 27.99
N SER A 68 -0.92 -10.53 28.61
CA SER A 68 -0.81 -9.87 29.91
C SER A 68 0.20 -8.73 29.88
N ARG A 69 0.03 -7.75 30.78
CA ARG A 69 0.97 -6.63 30.94
C ARG A 69 2.34 -7.06 31.43
N VAL A 70 2.43 -8.20 32.13
CA VAL A 70 3.70 -8.78 32.57
C VAL A 70 4.60 -9.15 31.38
N GLN A 71 3.99 -9.41 30.21
CA GLN A 71 4.71 -9.77 28.97
C GLN A 71 5.08 -8.55 28.12
N LYS A 72 5.11 -7.34 28.69
CA LYS A 72 5.39 -6.11 27.94
C LYS A 72 6.80 -6.10 27.33
N GLU A 73 7.80 -6.56 28.06
CA GLU A 73 9.17 -6.64 27.53
C GLU A 73 9.27 -7.63 26.35
N ASP A 74 8.55 -8.74 26.41
CA ASP A 74 8.46 -9.70 25.30
C ASP A 74 7.79 -9.07 24.07
N LEU A 75 6.78 -8.22 24.26
CA LEU A 75 6.15 -7.46 23.18
C LEU A 75 7.14 -6.52 22.48
N GLU A 76 7.95 -5.80 23.25
CA GLU A 76 8.96 -4.86 22.74
C GLU A 76 10.04 -5.60 21.95
N ARG A 77 10.58 -6.71 22.48
CA ARG A 77 11.55 -7.57 21.78
C ARG A 77 11.00 -8.13 20.46
N GLN A 78 9.73 -8.58 20.45
CA GLN A 78 9.09 -9.07 19.22
C GLN A 78 8.97 -7.97 18.17
N VAL A 79 8.61 -6.76 18.57
CA VAL A 79 8.51 -5.62 17.66
C VAL A 79 9.87 -5.26 17.08
N GLU A 80 10.91 -5.18 17.91
CA GLU A 80 12.28 -4.87 17.46
C GLU A 80 12.80 -5.89 16.45
N ALA A 81 12.68 -7.19 16.75
CA ALA A 81 13.13 -8.26 15.87
C ALA A 81 12.43 -8.25 14.48
N ILE A 82 11.16 -7.85 14.44
CA ILE A 82 10.44 -7.71 13.16
C ILE A 82 10.83 -6.40 12.47
N LYS A 83 11.01 -5.32 13.23
CA LYS A 83 11.38 -4.00 12.70
C LYS A 83 12.74 -4.01 12.03
N GLU A 84 13.71 -4.79 12.52
CA GLU A 84 14.99 -5.00 11.85
C GLU A 84 14.82 -5.56 10.43
N LYS A 85 13.83 -6.45 10.22
CA LYS A 85 13.52 -7.02 8.90
C LYS A 85 12.65 -6.10 8.04
N TYR A 86 11.82 -5.28 8.67
CA TYR A 86 10.86 -4.38 8.01
C TYR A 86 11.00 -2.93 8.54
N PRO A 87 12.07 -2.20 8.17
CA PRO A 87 12.40 -0.91 8.77
C PRO A 87 11.38 0.21 8.45
N SER A 88 10.67 0.12 7.33
CA SER A 88 9.70 1.13 6.87
C SER A 88 8.26 0.85 7.30
N SER A 89 8.05 -0.02 8.29
CA SER A 89 6.72 -0.47 8.70
C SER A 89 6.14 0.34 9.87
N GLU A 90 4.81 0.46 9.87
CA GLU A 90 4.06 1.04 11.00
C GLU A 90 3.83 -0.03 12.08
N ILE A 91 3.87 0.35 13.35
CA ILE A 91 3.76 -0.61 14.46
C ILE A 91 2.41 -0.44 15.14
N ILE A 92 1.64 -1.53 15.20
CA ILE A 92 0.42 -1.63 15.99
C ILE A 92 0.60 -2.73 17.05
N SER A 93 0.84 -2.30 18.29
CA SER A 93 0.99 -3.21 19.43
C SER A 93 -0.21 -3.16 20.37
N PHE A 94 -0.60 -4.28 20.98
CA PHE A 94 -1.72 -4.33 21.92
C PHE A 94 -1.53 -5.37 23.03
N ILE A 95 -2.03 -5.05 24.23
CA ILE A 95 -2.05 -5.98 25.36
C ILE A 95 -3.50 -6.38 25.61
N GLY A 96 -3.80 -7.66 25.46
CA GLY A 96 -5.13 -8.21 25.73
C GLY A 96 -5.36 -9.57 25.09
N GLY A 97 -6.54 -10.13 25.38
CA GLY A 97 -6.92 -11.47 24.93
C GLY A 97 -7.07 -11.59 23.42
N GLY A 98 -6.49 -12.66 22.84
CA GLY A 98 -6.54 -12.93 21.40
C GLY A 98 -7.90 -13.42 20.87
N LEU A 99 -8.87 -13.67 21.74
CA LEU A 99 -10.23 -14.12 21.38
C LEU A 99 -11.19 -12.96 21.10
N ASN A 100 -10.84 -11.73 21.50
CA ASN A 100 -11.70 -10.58 21.31
C ASN A 100 -11.47 -9.95 19.92
N PHE A 101 -12.36 -10.22 18.98
CA PHE A 101 -12.34 -9.63 17.63
C PHE A 101 -12.87 -8.20 17.57
N LYS A 102 -13.62 -7.73 18.59
CA LYS A 102 -14.17 -6.36 18.64
C LYS A 102 -13.15 -5.32 19.14
N ARG A 103 -11.87 -5.67 19.19
CA ARG A 103 -10.83 -4.77 19.68
C ARG A 103 -10.53 -3.69 18.64
N LYS A 104 -10.57 -2.43 19.07
CA LYS A 104 -10.44 -1.24 18.20
C LYS A 104 -9.23 -1.31 17.25
N LYS A 105 -8.04 -1.67 17.77
CA LYS A 105 -6.82 -1.77 16.95
C LYS A 105 -6.88 -2.84 15.86
N LEU A 106 -7.60 -3.96 16.07
CA LEU A 106 -7.79 -4.96 15.02
C LEU A 106 -8.80 -4.47 13.99
N LEU A 107 -9.92 -3.90 14.43
CA LEU A 107 -10.95 -3.39 13.52
C LEU A 107 -10.38 -2.29 12.62
N THR A 108 -9.66 -1.32 13.17
CA THR A 108 -8.98 -0.26 12.38
C THR A 108 -7.92 -0.84 11.43
N LEU A 109 -7.21 -1.89 11.81
CA LEU A 109 -6.27 -2.58 10.92
C LEU A 109 -7.02 -3.17 9.72
N LEU A 110 -8.11 -3.90 9.96
CA LEU A 110 -8.91 -4.53 8.90
C LEU A 110 -9.56 -3.48 7.99
N GLU A 111 -10.13 -2.41 8.55
CA GLU A 111 -10.68 -1.30 7.76
C GLU A 111 -9.63 -0.70 6.80
N ARG A 112 -8.39 -0.52 7.28
CA ARG A 112 -7.27 -0.01 6.46
C ARG A 112 -6.76 -1.01 5.42
N VAL A 113 -6.95 -2.31 5.63
CA VAL A 113 -6.72 -3.34 4.60
C VAL A 113 -7.82 -3.25 3.55
N MET A 114 -9.08 -3.17 3.97
CA MET A 114 -10.23 -3.05 3.07
C MET A 114 -10.17 -1.79 2.20
N SER A 115 -9.65 -0.68 2.73
CA SER A 115 -9.45 0.57 1.97
C SER A 115 -8.26 0.51 1.00
N GLY A 116 -7.50 -0.60 0.97
CA GLY A 116 -6.33 -0.78 0.11
C GLY A 116 -5.11 0.03 0.55
N THR A 117 -5.13 0.60 1.76
CA THR A 117 -4.03 1.40 2.32
C THR A 117 -2.90 0.52 2.86
N ILE A 118 -3.26 -0.62 3.47
CA ILE A 118 -2.31 -1.63 3.96
C ILE A 118 -2.18 -2.73 2.93
N GLY A 119 -0.94 -3.15 2.66
CA GLY A 119 -0.66 -4.22 1.69
C GLY A 119 -0.05 -5.45 2.33
N THR A 120 0.51 -5.30 3.52
CA THR A 120 1.16 -6.42 4.21
C THR A 120 1.01 -6.23 5.71
N ILE A 121 0.55 -7.29 6.39
CA ILE A 121 0.54 -7.37 7.85
C ILE A 121 1.58 -8.41 8.24
N VAL A 122 2.55 -7.99 9.05
CA VAL A 122 3.60 -8.85 9.59
C VAL A 122 3.28 -9.15 11.05
N VAL A 123 3.27 -10.44 11.39
CA VAL A 123 3.04 -10.93 12.75
C VAL A 123 4.12 -11.91 13.15
N ALA A 124 4.50 -11.92 14.42
CA ALA A 124 5.45 -12.92 14.93
C ALA A 124 4.87 -14.34 14.84
N HIS A 125 3.59 -14.50 15.20
CA HIS A 125 2.86 -15.76 15.16
C HIS A 125 1.39 -15.54 14.82
N LYS A 126 0.75 -16.55 14.19
CA LYS A 126 -0.68 -16.52 13.82
C LYS A 126 -1.61 -16.17 15.00
N ASP A 127 -1.36 -16.73 16.19
CA ASP A 127 -2.10 -16.46 17.43
C ASP A 127 -2.05 -14.99 17.90
N ARG A 128 -1.06 -14.22 17.44
CA ARG A 128 -1.00 -12.78 17.75
C ARG A 128 -2.08 -12.01 17.02
N LEU A 129 -2.36 -12.38 15.78
CA LEU A 129 -3.45 -11.81 14.98
C LEU A 129 -4.81 -12.36 15.42
N ALA A 130 -4.96 -13.67 15.53
CA ALA A 130 -6.18 -14.27 16.05
C ALA A 130 -5.91 -15.71 16.51
N ARG A 131 -6.43 -16.11 17.68
CA ARG A 131 -6.25 -17.50 18.15
C ARG A 131 -7.11 -18.50 17.37
N PHE A 132 -8.25 -18.03 16.87
CA PHE A 132 -9.17 -18.75 15.99
C PHE A 132 -9.50 -17.87 14.80
N GLY A 133 -10.01 -18.44 13.71
CA GLY A 133 -10.42 -17.65 12.54
C GLY A 133 -9.28 -16.94 11.81
N PHE A 134 -8.01 -17.29 12.09
CA PHE A 134 -6.88 -16.80 11.32
C PHE A 134 -7.03 -17.13 9.84
N ASP A 135 -7.49 -18.35 9.51
CA ASP A 135 -7.65 -18.79 8.13
C ASP A 135 -8.69 -17.95 7.37
N TRP A 136 -9.73 -17.46 8.05
CA TRP A 136 -10.69 -16.52 7.47
C TRP A 136 -10.06 -15.16 7.18
N ILE A 137 -9.20 -14.67 8.07
CA ILE A 137 -8.47 -13.41 7.88
C ILE A 137 -7.41 -13.56 6.78
N ASN A 138 -6.81 -14.74 6.62
CA ASN A 138 -5.79 -15.02 5.61
C ASN A 138 -6.39 -15.32 4.24
N TRP A 139 -7.63 -15.80 4.19
CA TRP A 139 -8.38 -15.98 2.94
C TRP A 139 -8.81 -14.63 2.34
N PHE A 140 -9.11 -13.67 3.21
CA PHE A 140 -9.46 -12.30 2.86
C PHE A 140 -8.26 -11.53 2.30
#